data_AF-A0A0K1P0M8-F1
#
_entry.id   AF-A0A0K1P0M8-F1
#
_cell.length_a   1.000
_cell.length_b   1.000
_cell.length_c   1.000
_cell.angle_alpha   90.00
_cell.angle_beta   90.00
_cell.angle_gamma   90.00
#
_symmetry.space_group_name_H-M   'P 1'
#
loop_
_entity.id
_entity.type
_entity.pdbx_description
1 polymer ?
#
loop_
_entity_poly.entity_id
_entity_poly.type
_entity_poly.pdbx_seq_one_letter_code
_entity_poly.pdbx_strand_id
1 'polypeptide(L)'
;GYCLISVLETMKTYSAEEGLTEEAVVTKLRICRYHHLYLHSSLRNNSSGTSRWGEFGEGGLLWGECSGKSFEWFDGNPIEELLCKVREIYGLEEKTVFRNVSVSLEGRPQPLYLGTATQIGVIPTEGIPSLLKIVLPPNFGGLPSLYIRDLLLNPPSFDVASSVQEACRLMGSITCSIPEFTCIPAAKLVKLLESKEVNHIEFCRIKNVLDEVLFMGSNAELSAILNKLLDPAAIVTGFKVEADILVNECSFISQRIAEVISLGGESDQAITSSEYIPKEFFNDMESSWKGRVKRVHAEEEFSNVDIAAEALSTAVIEDFLPIISRVKSVMSSNGSSKGEISYVLIDEICRGTETAKGTCIAGSIIERLDNVGCIGIISTHLHGIFDLPLSLHNTDFKAMGTEIIDRCIQPTWKLMDGICRESLAFQTARKEGMPDLIIRRAEELYLAMSTNSKQTSSAVHHEISIANSTVNSLVEKPNYLRNGLELQSGSFGLLRKEIESVVTTICKKKLLDLYNKRSISELIEVVCVAVGAREQPPPSTVGRSSIYVIIRRDSKLYIGQTDDLVGRLSAHRSKEGMQDATILYILVPGKSIACQLETLLINQLPLKGF
;
A
#
# COMPACT_ATOMS: atom_id res chain seq x y z
N GLY A 1 -0.16 44.21 -21.67
CA GLY A 1 0.16 43.23 -20.63
C GLY A 1 0.76 42.00 -21.26
N TYR A 2 1.17 41.04 -20.43
CA TYR A 2 1.68 39.73 -20.84
C TYR A 2 0.55 38.69 -20.85
N CYS A 3 0.75 37.62 -21.61
CA CYS A 3 -0.11 36.43 -21.60
C CYS A 3 0.72 35.23 -21.15
N LEU A 4 0.20 34.44 -20.22
CA LEU A 4 0.79 33.18 -19.79
C LEU A 4 -0.15 32.04 -20.20
N ILE A 5 0.37 31.11 -21.00
CA ILE A 5 -0.37 29.91 -21.41
C ILE A 5 0.25 28.71 -20.71
N SER A 6 -0.57 27.99 -19.95
CA SER A 6 -0.16 26.77 -19.23
C SER A 6 -0.92 25.58 -19.79
N VAL A 7 -0.21 24.52 -20.17
CA VAL A 7 -0.79 23.26 -20.67
C VAL A 7 -0.43 22.13 -19.71
N LEU A 8 -1.44 21.39 -19.26
CA LEU A 8 -1.27 20.21 -18.42
C LEU A 8 -1.69 18.98 -19.22
N GLU A 9 -0.68 18.27 -19.74
CA GLU A 9 -0.86 17.11 -20.61
C GLU A 9 -1.69 16.01 -19.95
N THR A 10 -1.33 15.58 -18.73
CA THR A 10 -2.02 14.49 -18.03
C THR A 10 -3.50 14.72 -17.79
N MET A 11 -3.93 15.99 -17.69
CA MET A 11 -5.34 16.34 -17.48
C MET A 11 -6.04 16.73 -18.79
N LYS A 12 -5.28 16.83 -19.90
CA LYS A 12 -5.70 17.34 -21.20
C LYS A 12 -6.38 18.71 -21.06
N THR A 13 -5.77 19.60 -20.29
CA THR A 13 -6.27 20.96 -20.06
C THR A 13 -5.25 22.01 -20.47
N TYR A 14 -5.72 23.19 -20.85
CA TYR A 14 -4.91 24.38 -21.03
C TYR A 14 -5.61 25.61 -20.44
N SER A 15 -4.82 26.59 -20.00
CA SER A 15 -5.30 27.88 -19.52
C SER A 15 -4.48 28.99 -20.16
N ALA A 16 -5.15 30.06 -20.56
CA ALA A 16 -4.56 31.28 -21.11
C ALA A 16 -4.96 32.45 -20.20
N GLU A 17 -3.99 32.97 -19.47
CA GLU A 17 -4.16 34.12 -18.59
C GLU A 17 -3.64 35.37 -19.29
N GLU A 18 -4.56 36.22 -19.76
CA GLU A 18 -4.25 37.46 -20.46
C GLU A 18 -4.15 38.67 -19.51
N GLY A 19 -3.54 39.76 -19.99
CA GLY A 19 -3.54 41.03 -19.26
C GLY A 19 -2.63 41.07 -18.02
N LEU A 20 -1.71 40.12 -17.86
CA LEU A 20 -0.81 40.04 -16.72
C LEU A 20 0.23 41.19 -16.73
N THR A 21 0.64 41.64 -15.55
CA THR A 21 1.80 42.53 -15.40
C THR A 21 3.10 41.70 -15.48
N GLU A 22 4.23 42.35 -15.75
CA GLU A 22 5.53 41.66 -15.80
C GLU A 22 5.83 40.92 -14.49
N GLU A 23 5.58 41.59 -13.36
CA GLU A 23 5.73 41.03 -12.02
C GLU A 23 4.83 39.83 -11.75
N ALA A 24 3.58 39.85 -12.25
CA ALA A 24 2.64 38.75 -12.07
C ALA A 24 3.11 37.49 -12.84
N VAL A 25 3.66 37.66 -14.04
CA VAL A 25 4.24 36.54 -14.80
C VAL A 25 5.46 35.96 -14.09
N VAL A 26 6.38 36.81 -13.63
CA VAL A 26 7.56 36.36 -12.85
C VAL A 26 7.14 35.60 -11.60
N THR A 27 6.14 36.11 -10.88
CA THR A 27 5.58 35.45 -9.69
C THR A 27 5.07 34.06 -10.02
N LYS A 28 4.27 33.91 -11.09
CA LYS A 28 3.77 32.59 -11.53
C LYS A 28 4.90 31.65 -11.96
N LEU A 29 5.89 32.13 -12.71
CA LEU A 29 7.04 31.33 -13.13
C LEU A 29 7.92 30.84 -11.95
N ARG A 30 7.91 31.54 -10.81
CA ARG A 30 8.63 31.11 -9.60
C ARG A 30 7.87 30.05 -8.79
N ILE A 31 6.55 30.03 -8.90
CA ILE A 31 5.68 29.18 -8.08
C ILE A 31 5.30 27.91 -8.82
N CYS A 32 5.01 28.02 -10.12
CA CYS A 32 4.61 26.91 -10.95
C CYS A 32 5.80 25.98 -11.22
N ARG A 33 5.58 24.67 -11.09
CA ARG A 33 6.49 23.66 -11.62
C ARG A 33 6.08 23.36 -13.05
N TYR A 34 7.03 23.43 -13.97
CA TYR A 34 6.83 23.14 -15.38
C TYR A 34 8.02 22.35 -15.93
N HIS A 35 7.77 21.57 -16.99
CA HIS A 35 8.82 20.77 -17.65
C HIS A 35 9.50 21.57 -18.77
N HIS A 36 8.72 22.30 -19.58
CA HIS A 36 9.19 23.05 -20.73
C HIS A 36 8.69 24.49 -20.67
N LEU A 37 9.54 25.43 -21.08
CA LEU A 37 9.21 26.84 -21.17
C LEU A 37 9.32 27.29 -22.64
N TYR A 38 8.25 27.90 -23.15
CA TYR A 38 8.19 28.43 -24.51
C TYR A 38 7.99 29.93 -24.47
N LEU A 39 8.73 30.66 -25.30
CA LEU A 39 8.62 32.10 -25.46
C LEU A 39 8.11 32.39 -26.87
N HIS A 40 7.01 33.14 -26.96
CA HIS A 40 6.47 33.55 -28.24
C HIS A 40 7.23 34.74 -28.81
N SER A 41 7.49 34.75 -30.12
CA SER A 41 8.29 35.79 -30.79
C SER A 41 7.77 37.20 -30.64
N SER A 42 6.49 37.40 -30.29
CA SER A 42 5.94 38.72 -29.94
C SER A 42 6.68 39.39 -28.78
N LEU A 43 7.33 38.65 -27.89
CA LEU A 43 8.20 39.22 -26.83
C LEU A 43 9.45 39.91 -27.40
N ARG A 44 9.86 39.55 -28.63
CA ARG A 44 10.97 40.21 -29.34
C ARG A 44 10.55 41.51 -30.04
N ASN A 45 9.26 41.75 -30.23
CA ASN A 45 8.78 42.85 -31.08
C ASN A 45 7.62 43.56 -30.37
N ASN A 46 7.86 44.72 -29.76
CA ASN A 46 6.76 45.61 -29.35
C ASN A 46 6.07 46.23 -30.59
N SER A 47 4.87 46.79 -30.40
CA SER A 47 4.09 47.47 -31.44
C SER A 47 4.78 48.70 -32.07
N SER A 48 5.92 49.14 -31.51
CA SER A 48 6.79 50.20 -32.02
C SER A 48 8.10 49.69 -32.66
N GLY A 49 8.25 48.37 -32.87
CA GLY A 49 9.37 47.75 -33.58
C GLY A 49 10.76 47.93 -32.95
N THR A 50 10.84 48.24 -31.65
CA THR A 50 12.07 48.80 -31.02
C THR A 50 12.63 48.02 -29.83
N SER A 51 12.02 46.93 -29.38
CA SER A 51 12.55 46.18 -28.22
C SER A 51 13.32 44.92 -28.61
N ARG A 52 14.65 44.96 -28.66
CA ARG A 52 15.46 43.72 -28.68
C ARG A 52 15.57 43.18 -27.25
N TRP A 53 14.63 42.29 -26.86
CA TRP A 53 14.54 41.67 -25.51
C TRP A 53 15.85 41.08 -24.96
N GLY A 54 16.89 40.89 -25.81
CA GLY A 54 18.20 40.39 -25.41
C GLY A 54 19.45 41.19 -25.84
N GLU A 55 19.38 42.32 -26.56
CA GLU A 55 20.61 42.99 -27.08
C GLU A 55 21.01 44.31 -26.42
N PHE A 56 20.11 45.02 -25.75
CA PHE A 56 20.46 46.28 -25.06
C PHE A 56 19.92 46.27 -23.63
N GLY A 57 20.67 45.66 -22.71
CA GLY A 57 20.89 46.09 -21.31
C GLY A 57 19.73 46.50 -20.36
N GLU A 58 18.50 46.64 -20.81
CA GLU A 58 17.31 46.96 -20.01
C GLU A 58 16.37 45.75 -20.04
N GLY A 59 16.95 44.57 -19.78
CA GLY A 59 16.21 43.33 -19.55
C GLY A 59 15.40 43.49 -18.27
N GLY A 60 14.09 43.68 -18.42
CA GLY A 60 13.14 43.74 -17.31
C GLY A 60 13.16 42.47 -16.44
N LEU A 61 12.38 42.51 -15.35
CA LEU A 61 12.26 41.42 -14.38
C LEU A 61 11.98 40.06 -15.03
N LEU A 62 11.18 40.02 -16.10
CA LEU A 62 10.82 38.78 -16.78
C LEU A 62 11.98 38.20 -17.61
N TRP A 63 12.78 39.05 -18.26
CA TRP A 63 13.99 38.59 -18.95
C TRP A 63 15.02 38.04 -17.95
N GLY A 64 15.21 38.72 -16.81
CA GLY A 64 16.04 38.22 -15.72
C GLY A 64 15.60 36.84 -15.24
N GLU A 65 14.30 36.61 -15.07
CA GLU A 65 13.74 35.33 -14.65
C GLU A 65 13.87 34.23 -15.73
N CYS A 66 13.71 34.56 -17.00
CA CYS A 66 13.77 33.58 -18.10
C CYS A 66 15.20 33.26 -18.56
N SER A 67 16.13 34.22 -18.52
CA SER A 67 17.51 34.06 -19.00
C SER A 67 18.30 32.98 -18.26
N GLY A 68 17.95 32.72 -16.99
CA GLY A 68 18.52 31.63 -16.19
C GLY A 68 17.89 30.26 -16.45
N LYS A 69 16.94 30.12 -17.38
CA LYS A 69 16.16 28.90 -17.60
C LYS A 69 16.25 28.44 -19.06
N SER A 70 16.08 27.14 -19.28
CA SER A 70 15.98 26.58 -20.64
C SER A 70 14.62 26.95 -21.25
N PHE A 71 14.63 27.64 -22.39
CA PHE A 71 13.42 27.97 -23.14
C PHE A 71 13.62 27.81 -24.64
N GLU A 72 12.51 27.64 -25.37
CA GLU A 72 12.49 27.63 -26.83
C GLU A 72 11.60 28.75 -27.38
N TRP A 73 12.00 29.31 -28.52
CA TRP A 73 11.17 30.28 -29.24
C TRP A 73 10.20 29.58 -30.18
N PHE A 74 9.03 30.20 -30.39
CA PHE A 74 8.07 29.80 -31.39
C PHE A 74 7.30 31.00 -31.95
N ASP A 75 6.71 30.80 -33.12
CA ASP A 75 5.94 31.77 -33.91
C ASP A 75 4.54 31.19 -34.18
N GLY A 76 3.57 32.05 -34.55
CA GLY A 76 2.23 31.62 -34.98
C GLY A 76 1.14 31.92 -33.95
N ASN A 77 0.08 31.12 -33.93
CA ASN A 77 -0.97 31.25 -32.91
C ASN A 77 -0.46 30.66 -31.59
N PRO A 78 -0.35 31.44 -30.50
CA PRO A 78 0.25 30.98 -29.25
C PRO A 78 -0.37 29.72 -28.66
N ILE A 79 -1.70 29.55 -28.77
CA ILE A 79 -2.41 28.40 -28.19
C ILE A 79 -2.25 27.18 -29.09
N GLU A 80 -2.54 27.31 -30.39
CA GLU A 80 -2.52 26.18 -31.33
C GLU A 80 -1.13 25.58 -31.45
N GLU A 81 -0.10 26.43 -31.61
CA GLU A 81 1.29 26.00 -31.75
C GLU A 81 1.84 25.37 -30.48
N LEU A 82 1.50 25.91 -29.31
CA LEU A 82 1.91 25.32 -28.03
C LEU A 82 1.25 23.94 -27.84
N LEU A 83 -0.03 23.80 -28.19
CA LEU A 83 -0.70 22.50 -28.14
C LEU A 83 -0.09 21.51 -29.14
N CYS A 84 0.30 21.94 -30.34
CA CYS A 84 1.03 21.10 -31.30
C CYS A 84 2.36 20.61 -30.72
N LYS A 85 3.19 21.50 -30.16
CA LYS A 85 4.45 21.12 -29.51
C LYS A 85 4.25 20.15 -28.36
N VAL A 86 3.23 20.36 -27.52
CA VAL A 86 2.91 19.42 -26.43
C VAL A 86 2.52 18.05 -26.99
N ARG A 87 1.73 17.99 -28.08
CA ARG A 87 1.41 16.70 -28.72
C ARG A 87 2.66 16.00 -29.25
N GLU A 88 3.58 16.73 -29.87
CA GLU A 88 4.82 16.16 -30.39
C GLU A 88 5.72 15.60 -29.27
N ILE A 89 5.91 16.35 -28.18
CA ILE A 89 6.80 15.97 -27.07
C ILE A 89 6.29 14.73 -26.33
N TYR A 90 4.97 14.66 -26.13
CA TYR A 90 4.34 13.57 -25.37
C TYR A 90 3.77 12.46 -26.28
N GLY A 91 3.97 12.55 -27.60
CA GLY A 91 3.53 11.53 -28.57
C GLY A 91 2.00 11.36 -28.62
N LEU A 92 1.26 12.45 -28.46
CA LEU A 92 -0.22 12.43 -28.47
C LEU A 92 -0.77 12.48 -29.89
N GLU A 93 -1.94 11.86 -30.10
CA GLU A 93 -2.64 11.94 -31.39
C GLU A 93 -3.05 13.38 -31.74
N GLU A 94 -3.01 13.76 -33.02
CA GLU A 94 -3.39 15.10 -33.49
C GLU A 94 -4.82 15.49 -33.10
N LYS A 95 -5.72 14.51 -32.98
CA LYS A 95 -7.13 14.71 -32.59
C LYS A 95 -7.33 14.89 -31.08
N THR A 96 -6.27 14.82 -30.28
CA THR A 96 -6.37 14.98 -28.82
C THR A 96 -6.87 16.39 -28.50
N VAL A 97 -8.07 16.45 -27.92
CA VAL A 97 -8.73 17.69 -27.51
C VAL A 97 -8.23 18.11 -26.13
N PHE A 98 -7.67 19.32 -26.05
CA PHE A 98 -7.36 19.97 -24.79
C PHE A 98 -8.49 20.89 -24.39
N ARG A 99 -8.91 20.81 -23.13
CA ARG A 99 -10.03 21.59 -22.58
C ARG A 99 -9.53 22.92 -22.04
N ASN A 100 -10.27 23.98 -22.35
CA ASN A 100 -9.95 25.32 -21.88
C ASN A 100 -10.43 25.49 -20.42
N VAL A 101 -9.50 25.80 -19.52
CA VAL A 101 -9.75 26.11 -18.10
C VAL A 101 -9.35 27.55 -17.75
N SER A 102 -9.29 28.42 -18.76
CA SER A 102 -8.98 29.84 -18.58
C SER A 102 -10.06 30.51 -17.74
N VAL A 103 -9.63 31.25 -16.73
CA VAL A 103 -10.51 32.00 -15.85
C VAL A 103 -10.72 33.40 -16.43
N SER A 104 -11.97 33.83 -16.56
CA SER A 104 -12.29 35.18 -17.07
C SER A 104 -11.69 36.28 -16.17
N LEU A 105 -11.26 37.37 -16.79
CA LEU A 105 -10.74 38.56 -16.11
C LEU A 105 -11.87 39.46 -15.55
N GLU A 106 -13.11 39.28 -16.02
CA GLU A 106 -14.24 40.12 -15.60
C GLU A 106 -14.61 39.85 -14.14
N GLY A 107 -14.65 40.90 -13.31
CA GLY A 107 -15.04 40.80 -11.90
C GLY A 107 -13.99 40.22 -10.96
N ARG A 108 -12.71 40.15 -11.38
CA ARG A 108 -11.60 39.63 -10.59
C ARG A 108 -10.79 40.76 -9.92
N PRO A 109 -10.41 40.63 -8.64
CA PRO A 109 -9.41 41.52 -8.03
C PRO A 109 -8.05 41.38 -8.73
N GLN A 110 -7.26 42.46 -8.75
CA GLN A 110 -5.91 42.39 -9.29
C GLN A 110 -4.99 41.52 -8.41
N PRO A 111 -4.13 40.67 -9.01
CA PRO A 111 -3.07 39.96 -8.29
C PRO A 111 -2.17 40.89 -7.47
N LEU A 112 -1.54 40.37 -6.43
CA LEU A 112 -0.53 41.11 -5.67
C LEU A 112 0.70 41.42 -6.55
N TYR A 113 1.24 42.63 -6.40
CA TYR A 113 2.56 42.98 -6.94
C TYR A 113 3.65 42.08 -6.35
N LEU A 114 4.68 41.77 -7.14
CA LEU A 114 5.77 40.88 -6.74
C LEU A 114 6.49 41.44 -5.50
N GLY A 115 6.72 42.76 -5.48
CA GLY A 115 7.30 43.46 -4.33
C GLY A 115 6.49 43.25 -3.06
N THR A 116 5.17 43.47 -3.12
CA THR A 116 4.26 43.25 -1.99
C THR A 116 4.25 41.80 -1.55
N ALA A 117 4.07 40.85 -2.46
CA ALA A 117 4.02 39.42 -2.18
C ALA A 117 5.30 38.88 -1.53
N THR A 118 6.45 39.46 -1.90
CA THR A 118 7.77 39.20 -1.32
C THR A 118 7.89 39.80 0.06
N GLN A 119 7.56 41.09 0.23
CA GLN A 119 7.67 41.82 1.50
C GLN A 119 6.80 41.27 2.62
N ILE A 120 5.61 40.76 2.29
CA ILE A 120 4.73 40.11 3.28
C ILE A 120 5.05 38.62 3.46
N GLY A 121 6.04 38.07 2.74
CA GLY A 121 6.45 36.67 2.88
C GLY A 121 5.39 35.64 2.45
N VAL A 122 4.52 36.01 1.50
CA VAL A 122 3.65 35.07 0.78
C VAL A 122 4.50 34.25 -0.21
N ILE A 123 5.44 34.92 -0.88
CA ILE A 123 6.52 34.28 -1.64
C ILE A 123 7.73 34.10 -0.71
N PRO A 124 8.21 32.88 -0.47
CA PRO A 124 9.36 32.64 0.39
C PRO A 124 10.59 33.39 -0.13
N THR A 125 11.13 34.29 0.69
CA THR A 125 12.30 35.11 0.36
C THR A 125 13.23 35.14 1.57
N GLU A 126 14.53 35.04 1.31
CA GLU A 126 15.53 35.02 2.38
C GLU A 126 15.47 36.30 3.23
N GLY A 127 15.49 36.15 4.54
CA GLY A 127 15.40 37.26 5.49
C GLY A 127 13.99 37.81 5.75
N ILE A 128 12.95 37.35 5.03
CA ILE A 128 11.57 37.84 5.22
C ILE A 128 10.70 36.80 5.97
N PRO A 129 10.05 37.16 7.09
CA PRO A 129 9.12 36.28 7.78
C PRO A 129 7.92 35.89 6.91
N SER A 130 7.48 34.63 6.97
CA SER A 130 6.34 34.17 6.18
C SER A 130 5.02 34.48 6.86
N LEU A 131 4.17 35.30 6.24
CA LEU A 131 2.80 35.59 6.71
C LEU A 131 2.00 34.30 6.95
N LEU A 132 2.09 33.33 6.02
CA LEU A 132 1.32 32.09 6.10
C LEU A 132 1.71 31.26 7.33
N LYS A 133 2.99 31.29 7.76
CA LYS A 133 3.43 30.59 8.97
C LYS A 133 2.93 31.25 10.27
N ILE A 134 2.59 32.54 10.21
CA ILE A 134 2.12 33.31 11.36
C ILE A 134 0.59 33.22 11.48
N VAL A 135 -0.11 33.29 10.33
CA VAL A 135 -1.58 33.30 10.27
C VAL A 135 -2.16 31.90 10.43
N LEU A 136 -1.51 30.88 9.87
CA LEU A 136 -1.97 29.50 9.97
C LEU A 136 -1.46 28.86 11.27
N PRO A 137 -2.26 28.00 11.94
CA PRO A 137 -1.80 27.30 13.13
C PRO A 137 -0.58 26.41 12.81
N PRO A 138 0.32 26.15 13.78
CA PRO A 138 1.61 25.48 13.53
C PRO A 138 1.48 24.06 12.94
N ASN A 139 0.32 23.41 13.12
CA ASN A 139 0.03 22.08 12.59
C ASN A 139 -0.47 22.11 11.12
N PHE A 140 -0.69 23.29 10.54
CA PHE A 140 -1.21 23.46 9.18
C PHE A 140 -0.06 23.67 8.19
N GLY A 141 0.61 22.56 7.84
CA GLY A 141 1.56 22.49 6.72
C GLY A 141 0.95 21.85 5.48
N GLY A 142 1.55 22.08 4.30
CA GLY A 142 1.15 21.39 3.06
C GLY A 142 0.03 22.07 2.28
N LEU A 143 -0.97 21.30 1.86
CA LEU A 143 -2.02 21.72 0.91
C LEU A 143 -2.83 22.96 1.34
N PRO A 144 -3.29 23.10 2.60
CA PRO A 144 -4.02 24.31 3.01
C PRO A 144 -3.17 25.57 2.86
N SER A 145 -1.88 25.50 3.22
CA SER A 145 -0.97 26.64 3.06
C SER A 145 -0.74 27.02 1.60
N LEU A 146 -0.68 26.02 0.71
CA LEU A 146 -0.55 26.23 -0.72
C LEU A 146 -1.82 26.84 -1.31
N TYR A 147 -2.99 26.36 -0.89
CA TYR A 147 -4.28 26.88 -1.33
C TYR A 147 -4.47 28.35 -0.93
N ILE A 148 -4.21 28.71 0.34
CA ILE A 148 -4.29 30.11 0.80
C ILE A 148 -3.25 30.99 0.09
N ARG A 149 -2.04 30.48 -0.13
CA ARG A 149 -1.02 31.19 -0.91
C ARG A 149 -1.52 31.50 -2.32
N ASP A 150 -2.08 30.50 -2.99
CA ASP A 150 -2.57 30.65 -4.35
C ASP A 150 -3.76 31.62 -4.41
N LEU A 151 -4.70 31.55 -3.46
CA LEU A 151 -5.79 32.52 -3.34
C LEU A 151 -5.29 33.97 -3.16
N LEU A 152 -4.24 34.20 -2.39
CA LEU A 152 -3.69 35.55 -2.18
C LEU A 152 -2.98 36.09 -3.43
N LEU A 153 -2.29 35.22 -4.16
CA LEU A 153 -1.54 35.61 -5.35
C LEU A 153 -2.42 35.68 -6.60
N ASN A 154 -3.43 34.83 -6.66
CA ASN A 154 -4.33 34.62 -7.78
C ASN A 154 -5.79 34.66 -7.28
N PRO A 155 -6.28 35.80 -6.76
CA PRO A 155 -7.64 35.89 -6.20
C PRO A 155 -8.69 35.48 -7.23
N PRO A 156 -9.72 34.69 -6.90
CA PRO A 156 -10.74 34.28 -7.86
C PRO A 156 -11.73 35.44 -8.14
N SER A 157 -12.70 35.20 -9.04
CA SER A 157 -13.80 36.17 -9.25
C SER A 157 -14.66 36.34 -8.00
N PHE A 158 -15.40 37.45 -7.92
CA PHE A 158 -16.29 37.74 -6.79
C PHE A 158 -17.28 36.62 -6.50
N ASP A 159 -17.86 36.00 -7.54
CA ASP A 159 -18.83 34.91 -7.38
C ASP A 159 -18.20 33.68 -6.72
N VAL A 160 -17.02 33.27 -7.19
CA VAL A 160 -16.30 32.12 -6.63
C VAL A 160 -15.82 32.42 -5.20
N ALA A 161 -15.34 33.63 -4.95
CA ALA A 161 -14.97 34.08 -3.61
C ALA A 161 -16.18 34.04 -2.65
N SER A 162 -17.35 34.46 -3.12
CA SER A 162 -18.61 34.40 -2.38
C SER A 162 -19.01 32.95 -2.07
N SER A 163 -18.89 32.03 -3.04
CA SER A 163 -19.15 30.60 -2.81
C SER A 163 -18.19 29.98 -1.79
N VAL A 164 -16.89 30.33 -1.83
CA VAL A 164 -15.92 29.89 -0.81
C VAL A 164 -16.27 30.45 0.57
N GLN A 165 -16.62 31.73 0.66
CA GLN A 165 -17.02 32.38 1.92
C GLN A 165 -18.27 31.74 2.51
N GLU A 166 -19.27 31.45 1.68
CA GLU A 166 -20.52 30.81 2.07
C GLU A 166 -20.28 29.37 2.53
N ALA A 167 -19.42 28.60 1.84
CA ALA A 167 -19.00 27.28 2.29
C ALA A 167 -18.35 27.34 3.68
N CYS A 168 -17.47 28.31 3.93
CA CYS A 168 -16.87 28.52 5.25
C CYS A 168 -17.90 28.88 6.32
N ARG A 169 -18.88 29.74 5.99
CA ARG A 169 -19.97 30.11 6.90
C ARG A 169 -20.81 28.88 7.29
N LEU A 170 -21.18 28.06 6.31
CA LEU A 170 -21.92 26.81 6.52
C LEU A 170 -21.12 25.82 7.38
N MET A 171 -19.83 25.63 7.07
CA MET A 171 -18.92 24.79 7.88
C MET A 171 -18.78 25.26 9.34
N GLY A 172 -18.97 26.55 9.63
CA GLY A 172 -18.99 27.05 11.01
C GLY A 172 -20.24 26.64 11.80
N SER A 173 -21.32 26.27 11.12
CA SER A 173 -22.64 25.98 11.72
C SER A 173 -22.98 24.50 11.81
N ILE A 174 -22.18 23.62 11.23
CA ILE A 174 -22.50 22.18 11.19
C ILE A 174 -22.39 21.52 12.56
N THR A 175 -23.21 20.48 12.75
CA THR A 175 -23.24 19.65 13.96
C THR A 175 -22.80 18.20 13.69
N CYS A 176 -22.84 17.79 12.43
CA CYS A 176 -22.41 16.48 11.98
C CYS A 176 -20.88 16.37 11.82
N SER A 177 -20.39 15.13 11.75
CA SER A 177 -19.00 14.86 11.38
C SER A 177 -18.75 15.21 9.90
N ILE A 178 -17.52 15.62 9.58
CA ILE A 178 -17.09 15.94 8.21
C ILE A 178 -16.22 14.80 7.67
N PRO A 179 -16.29 14.42 6.39
CA PRO A 179 -15.30 13.51 5.80
C PRO A 179 -13.86 14.03 5.91
N GLU A 180 -12.94 13.12 6.21
CA GLU A 180 -11.50 13.35 6.13
C GLU A 180 -11.05 13.14 4.68
N PHE A 181 -11.22 14.16 3.83
CA PHE A 181 -10.93 14.05 2.40
C PHE A 181 -9.51 13.55 2.12
N THR A 182 -9.42 12.39 1.48
CA THR A 182 -8.12 11.85 1.07
C THR A 182 -7.56 12.70 -0.08
N CYS A 183 -6.49 13.46 0.18
CA CYS A 183 -5.85 14.29 -0.85
C CYS A 183 -4.98 13.45 -1.78
N ILE A 184 -5.41 13.27 -3.04
CA ILE A 184 -4.67 12.49 -4.04
C ILE A 184 -4.32 13.39 -5.24
N PRO A 185 -3.08 13.35 -5.76
CA PRO A 185 -2.73 14.08 -6.97
C PRO A 185 -3.54 13.59 -8.18
N ALA A 186 -4.46 14.42 -8.69
CA ALA A 186 -5.36 14.06 -9.79
C ALA A 186 -4.59 13.61 -11.05
N ALA A 187 -3.53 14.33 -11.43
CA ALA A 187 -2.68 13.99 -12.58
C ALA A 187 -2.07 12.58 -12.47
N LYS A 188 -1.66 12.16 -11.26
CA LYS A 188 -1.13 10.81 -11.01
C LYS A 188 -2.21 9.76 -11.23
N LEU A 189 -3.41 9.99 -10.70
CA LEU A 189 -4.53 9.05 -10.83
C LEU A 189 -4.97 8.90 -12.28
N VAL A 190 -5.14 10.00 -13.01
CA VAL A 190 -5.54 9.96 -14.42
C VAL A 190 -4.51 9.17 -15.24
N LYS A 191 -3.21 9.44 -15.05
CA LYS A 191 -2.16 8.68 -15.72
C LYS A 191 -2.21 7.18 -15.43
N LEU A 192 -2.37 6.79 -14.16
CA LEU A 192 -2.44 5.38 -13.77
C LEU A 192 -3.70 4.69 -14.32
N LEU A 193 -4.83 5.40 -14.37
CA LEU A 193 -6.09 4.89 -14.94
C LEU A 193 -5.97 4.71 -16.45
N GLU A 194 -5.38 5.67 -17.17
CA GLU A 194 -5.14 5.59 -18.61
C GLU A 194 -4.15 4.48 -18.97
N SER A 195 -3.09 4.27 -18.17
CA SER A 195 -2.14 3.18 -18.37
C SER A 195 -2.64 1.81 -17.90
N LYS A 196 -3.80 1.75 -17.21
CA LYS A 196 -4.35 0.54 -16.58
C LYS A 196 -3.41 -0.08 -15.52
N GLU A 197 -2.62 0.75 -14.83
CA GLU A 197 -1.63 0.33 -13.82
C GLU A 197 -2.07 0.66 -12.38
N VAL A 198 -3.36 0.94 -12.17
CA VAL A 198 -3.89 1.22 -10.83
C VAL A 198 -3.86 -0.05 -9.98
N ASN A 199 -3.19 0.00 -8.84
CA ASN A 199 -3.16 -1.10 -7.87
C ASN A 199 -4.34 -1.02 -6.88
N HIS A 200 -4.54 -2.09 -6.10
CA HIS A 200 -5.61 -2.16 -5.12
C HIS A 200 -5.60 -1.00 -4.09
N ILE A 201 -4.43 -0.52 -3.67
CA ILE A 201 -4.30 0.57 -2.69
C ILE A 201 -4.85 1.87 -3.28
N GLU A 202 -4.51 2.18 -4.53
CA GLU A 202 -4.99 3.38 -5.21
C GLU A 202 -6.49 3.25 -5.55
N PHE A 203 -7.01 2.06 -5.89
CA PHE A 203 -8.45 1.83 -6.01
C PHE A 203 -9.20 2.04 -4.69
N CYS A 204 -8.66 1.55 -3.56
CA CYS A 204 -9.20 1.82 -2.24
C CYS A 204 -9.23 3.33 -1.97
N ARG A 205 -8.16 4.05 -2.28
CA ARG A 205 -8.11 5.52 -2.11
C ARG A 205 -9.12 6.26 -2.97
N ILE A 206 -9.27 5.87 -4.24
CA ILE A 206 -10.30 6.43 -5.13
C ILE A 206 -11.68 6.17 -4.52
N LYS A 207 -11.98 4.92 -4.15
CA LYS A 207 -13.25 4.56 -3.52
C LYS A 207 -13.52 5.38 -2.25
N ASN A 208 -12.51 5.61 -1.41
CA ASN A 208 -12.67 6.41 -0.20
C ASN A 208 -13.13 7.83 -0.53
N VAL A 209 -12.51 8.50 -1.49
CA VAL A 209 -12.91 9.84 -1.93
C VAL A 209 -14.33 9.84 -2.49
N LEU A 210 -14.70 8.82 -3.27
CA LEU A 210 -16.07 8.68 -3.78
C LEU A 210 -17.08 8.53 -2.63
N ASP A 211 -16.78 7.65 -1.67
CA ASP A 211 -17.63 7.42 -0.49
C ASP A 211 -17.74 8.68 0.40
N GLU A 212 -16.68 9.49 0.49
CA GLU A 212 -16.65 10.78 1.20
C GLU A 212 -17.58 11.81 0.51
N VAL A 213 -17.59 11.87 -0.82
CA VAL A 213 -18.53 12.71 -1.60
C VAL A 213 -19.97 12.22 -1.45
N LEU A 214 -20.20 10.91 -1.48
CA LEU A 214 -21.52 10.31 -1.25
C LEU A 214 -22.05 10.63 0.15
N PHE A 215 -21.19 10.60 1.16
CA PHE A 215 -21.53 10.98 2.53
C PHE A 215 -21.94 12.46 2.60
N MET A 216 -21.21 13.36 1.93
CA MET A 216 -21.62 14.76 1.84
C MET A 216 -22.98 14.93 1.16
N GLY A 217 -23.23 14.22 0.06
CA GLY A 217 -24.51 14.28 -0.66
C GLY A 217 -25.70 13.74 0.15
N SER A 218 -25.45 12.79 1.05
CA SER A 218 -26.50 12.13 1.86
C SER A 218 -26.97 12.97 3.06
N ASN A 219 -26.15 13.89 3.55
CA ASN A 219 -26.47 14.74 4.70
C ASN A 219 -26.89 16.13 4.22
N ALA A 220 -28.04 16.63 4.67
CA ALA A 220 -28.55 17.94 4.25
C ALA A 220 -27.61 19.12 4.58
N GLU A 221 -26.94 19.11 5.74
CA GLU A 221 -25.98 20.15 6.14
C GLU A 221 -24.74 20.12 5.22
N LEU A 222 -24.23 18.93 4.92
CA LEU A 222 -23.03 18.76 4.08
C LEU A 222 -23.32 18.95 2.60
N SER A 223 -24.52 18.59 2.13
CA SER A 223 -24.93 18.76 0.74
C SER A 223 -25.00 20.24 0.36
N ALA A 224 -25.42 21.10 1.28
CA ALA A 224 -25.36 22.55 1.10
C ALA A 224 -23.90 23.05 0.91
N ILE A 225 -22.95 22.48 1.66
CA ILE A 225 -21.51 22.79 1.52
C ILE A 225 -20.96 22.24 0.20
N LEU A 226 -21.29 21.00 -0.16
CA LEU A 226 -20.88 20.37 -1.42
C LEU A 226 -21.25 21.24 -2.61
N ASN A 227 -22.50 21.70 -2.67
CA ASN A 227 -22.98 22.59 -3.73
C ASN A 227 -22.13 23.87 -3.86
N LYS A 228 -21.68 24.46 -2.76
CA LYS A 228 -20.83 25.66 -2.77
C LYS A 228 -19.38 25.38 -3.16
N LEU A 229 -18.87 24.18 -2.89
CA LEU A 229 -17.52 23.77 -3.27
C LEU A 229 -17.39 23.40 -4.75
N LEU A 230 -18.49 23.14 -5.45
CA LEU A 230 -18.47 22.84 -6.88
C LEU A 230 -18.05 24.04 -7.75
N ASP A 231 -18.39 25.27 -7.36
CA ASP A 231 -17.98 26.48 -8.08
C ASP A 231 -16.45 26.64 -8.15
N PRO A 232 -15.70 26.65 -7.03
CA PRO A 232 -14.24 26.71 -7.08
C PRO A 232 -13.62 25.46 -7.72
N ALA A 233 -14.22 24.27 -7.54
CA ALA A 233 -13.73 23.05 -8.17
C ALA A 233 -13.87 23.10 -9.71
N ALA A 234 -14.96 23.66 -10.23
CA ALA A 234 -15.20 23.79 -11.65
C ALA A 234 -14.18 24.70 -12.33
N ILE A 235 -13.74 25.77 -11.65
CA ILE A 235 -12.71 26.67 -12.14
C ILE A 235 -11.35 25.97 -12.26
N VAL A 236 -10.97 25.19 -11.24
CA VAL A 236 -9.68 24.48 -11.23
C VAL A 236 -9.66 23.31 -12.22
N THR A 237 -10.77 22.59 -12.35
CA THR A 237 -10.86 21.37 -13.17
C THR A 237 -11.34 21.60 -14.60
N GLY A 238 -11.99 22.73 -14.86
CA GLY A 238 -12.70 22.99 -16.12
C GLY A 238 -14.03 22.24 -16.27
N PHE A 239 -14.49 21.54 -15.24
CA PHE A 239 -15.72 20.75 -15.29
C PHE A 239 -16.81 21.40 -14.43
N LYS A 240 -17.85 21.92 -15.07
CA LYS A 240 -19.06 22.34 -14.37
C LYS A 240 -20.00 21.14 -14.26
N VAL A 241 -20.24 20.68 -13.04
CA VAL A 241 -21.05 19.51 -12.74
C VAL A 241 -22.02 19.88 -11.62
N GLU A 242 -23.27 19.42 -11.73
CA GLU A 242 -24.27 19.56 -10.68
C GLU A 242 -24.05 18.52 -9.57
N ALA A 243 -24.36 18.85 -8.32
CA ALA A 243 -24.11 17.97 -7.19
C ALA A 243 -24.79 16.61 -7.35
N ASP A 244 -26.02 16.57 -7.84
CA ASP A 244 -26.78 15.32 -8.02
C ASP A 244 -26.11 14.41 -9.05
N ILE A 245 -25.63 14.97 -10.16
CA ILE A 245 -24.90 14.22 -11.18
C ILE A 245 -23.60 13.67 -10.61
N LEU A 246 -22.84 14.49 -9.89
CA LEU A 246 -21.59 14.07 -9.26
C LEU A 246 -21.82 12.92 -8.27
N VAL A 247 -22.80 13.04 -7.38
CA VAL A 247 -23.14 12.02 -6.38
C VAL A 247 -23.57 10.72 -7.06
N ASN A 248 -24.39 10.78 -8.12
CA ASN A 248 -24.82 9.60 -8.86
C ASN A 248 -23.64 8.88 -9.54
N GLU A 249 -22.75 9.62 -10.21
CA GLU A 249 -21.55 9.04 -10.82
C GLU A 249 -20.59 8.46 -9.77
N CYS A 250 -20.40 9.16 -8.64
CA CYS A 250 -19.60 8.63 -7.53
C CYS A 250 -20.17 7.32 -6.98
N SER A 251 -21.50 7.20 -6.89
CA SER A 251 -22.19 5.98 -6.44
C SER A 251 -21.90 4.82 -7.37
N PHE A 252 -22.08 5.04 -8.68
CA PHE A 252 -21.83 4.05 -9.70
C PHE A 252 -20.38 3.57 -9.71
N ILE A 253 -19.42 4.50 -9.69
CA ILE A 253 -17.99 4.15 -9.70
C ILE A 253 -17.59 3.45 -8.40
N SER A 254 -18.09 3.92 -7.25
CA SER A 254 -17.82 3.30 -5.95
C SER A 254 -18.30 1.85 -5.90
N GLN A 255 -19.51 1.58 -6.42
CA GLN A 255 -20.05 0.22 -6.53
C GLN A 255 -19.19 -0.64 -7.46
N ARG A 256 -18.83 -0.13 -8.65
CA ARG A 256 -17.98 -0.83 -9.61
C ARG A 256 -16.62 -1.22 -9.05
N ILE A 257 -16.01 -0.35 -8.24
CA ILE A 257 -14.75 -0.67 -7.55
C ILE A 257 -15.02 -1.72 -6.47
N ALA A 258 -16.08 -1.57 -5.67
CA ALA A 258 -16.45 -2.48 -4.59
C ALA A 258 -16.83 -3.90 -5.04
N GLU A 259 -17.19 -4.09 -6.31
CA GLU A 259 -17.40 -5.40 -6.92
C GLU A 259 -16.06 -6.13 -7.15
N VAL A 260 -14.97 -5.39 -7.38
CA VAL A 260 -13.66 -5.94 -7.74
C VAL A 260 -12.73 -6.09 -6.54
N ILE A 261 -12.59 -5.05 -5.72
CA ILE A 261 -11.66 -5.07 -4.59
C ILE A 261 -12.26 -5.79 -3.38
N SER A 262 -11.42 -6.48 -2.61
CA SER A 262 -11.85 -7.04 -1.33
C SER A 262 -11.73 -5.99 -0.22
N LEU A 263 -12.81 -5.81 0.53
CA LEU A 263 -12.90 -4.89 1.66
C LEU A 263 -13.02 -5.76 2.90
N GLY A 264 -11.93 -5.89 3.67
CA GLY A 264 -11.74 -6.94 4.69
C GLY A 264 -12.95 -7.34 5.55
N GLY A 265 -13.02 -8.62 5.91
CA GLY A 265 -14.15 -9.24 6.61
C GLY A 265 -15.05 -10.09 5.69
N GLU A 266 -14.67 -10.25 4.42
CA GLU A 266 -15.34 -11.14 3.48
C GLU A 266 -14.84 -12.59 3.65
N SER A 267 -15.77 -13.54 3.77
CA SER A 267 -15.47 -14.97 3.99
C SER A 267 -14.99 -15.71 2.74
N ASP A 268 -15.01 -15.04 1.58
CA ASP A 268 -14.60 -15.57 0.28
C ASP A 268 -13.07 -15.75 0.18
N GLN A 269 -12.30 -15.19 1.12
CA GLN A 269 -10.83 -15.22 1.14
C GLN A 269 -10.22 -16.31 2.05
N ALA A 270 -11.00 -17.30 2.48
CA ALA A 270 -10.47 -18.38 3.33
C ALA A 270 -9.28 -19.11 2.66
N ILE A 271 -8.20 -19.35 3.42
CA ILE A 271 -7.01 -20.09 2.97
C ILE A 271 -7.43 -21.48 2.49
N THR A 272 -7.11 -21.82 1.23
CA THR A 272 -7.16 -23.21 0.81
C THR A 272 -6.12 -23.96 1.64
N SER A 273 -6.55 -24.96 2.40
CA SER A 273 -5.65 -25.75 3.23
C SER A 273 -5.59 -27.16 2.72
N SER A 274 -4.39 -27.67 2.52
CA SER A 274 -4.13 -29.10 2.30
C SER A 274 -3.51 -29.71 3.57
N GLU A 275 -3.74 -31.00 3.78
CA GLU A 275 -3.25 -31.75 4.94
C GLU A 275 -1.72 -31.91 4.93
N TYR A 276 -1.12 -32.03 3.74
CA TYR A 276 0.30 -32.34 3.54
C TYR A 276 1.16 -31.13 3.14
N ILE A 277 0.53 -30.03 2.74
CA ILE A 277 1.22 -28.80 2.33
C ILE A 277 1.15 -27.75 3.45
N PRO A 278 2.29 -27.19 3.88
CA PRO A 278 2.31 -26.14 4.89
C PRO A 278 1.46 -24.93 4.49
N LYS A 279 0.80 -24.30 5.46
CA LYS A 279 0.03 -23.06 5.24
C LYS A 279 0.88 -21.92 4.67
N GLU A 280 2.18 -21.94 4.93
CA GLU A 280 3.14 -20.97 4.40
C GLU A 280 3.19 -20.98 2.87
N PHE A 281 3.07 -22.15 2.23
CA PHE A 281 3.00 -22.24 0.76
C PHE A 281 1.83 -21.42 0.21
N PHE A 282 0.63 -21.63 0.75
CA PHE A 282 -0.56 -20.89 0.33
C PHE A 282 -0.42 -19.40 0.64
N ASN A 283 0.12 -19.04 1.80
CA ASN A 283 0.36 -17.63 2.12
C ASN A 283 1.31 -16.98 1.11
N ASP A 284 2.42 -17.63 0.77
CA ASP A 284 3.41 -17.08 -0.17
C ASP A 284 2.83 -16.95 -1.58
N MET A 285 2.15 -17.99 -2.08
CA MET A 285 1.56 -18.01 -3.42
C MET A 285 0.39 -17.02 -3.55
N GLU A 286 -0.44 -16.88 -2.52
CA GLU A 286 -1.65 -16.08 -2.57
C GLU A 286 -1.43 -14.62 -2.10
N SER A 287 -0.35 -14.31 -1.38
CA SER A 287 -0.09 -12.98 -0.75
C SER A 287 -0.16 -11.78 -1.69
N SER A 288 0.11 -11.99 -2.97
CA SER A 288 0.18 -10.92 -3.98
C SER A 288 -1.21 -10.39 -4.40
N TRP A 289 -2.26 -11.20 -4.26
CA TRP A 289 -3.62 -10.87 -4.73
C TRP A 289 -4.70 -11.13 -3.67
N LYS A 290 -4.47 -12.03 -2.71
CA LYS A 290 -5.44 -12.38 -1.67
C LYS A 290 -5.74 -11.22 -0.74
N GLY A 291 -7.02 -11.05 -0.43
CA GLY A 291 -7.51 -9.92 0.37
C GLY A 291 -7.38 -8.56 -0.33
N ARG A 292 -6.97 -8.53 -1.59
CA ARG A 292 -6.90 -7.32 -2.42
C ARG A 292 -7.99 -7.32 -3.49
N VAL A 293 -8.25 -8.47 -4.09
CA VAL A 293 -9.28 -8.69 -5.12
C VAL A 293 -10.24 -9.77 -4.65
N LYS A 294 -11.53 -9.64 -4.97
CA LYS A 294 -12.53 -10.66 -4.62
C LYS A 294 -12.25 -11.96 -5.35
N ARG A 295 -12.57 -13.10 -4.70
CA ARG A 295 -12.27 -14.43 -5.24
C ARG A 295 -12.87 -14.66 -6.63
N VAL A 296 -14.08 -14.15 -6.87
CA VAL A 296 -14.79 -14.28 -8.15
C VAL A 296 -14.00 -13.72 -9.35
N HIS A 297 -13.04 -12.83 -9.12
CA HIS A 297 -12.19 -12.24 -10.16
C HIS A 297 -10.78 -12.84 -10.20
N ALA A 298 -10.47 -13.78 -9.30
CA ALA A 298 -9.17 -14.43 -9.18
C ALA A 298 -9.30 -15.97 -9.15
N GLU A 299 -10.44 -16.52 -9.59
CA GLU A 299 -10.74 -17.96 -9.52
C GLU A 299 -9.71 -18.81 -10.27
N GLU A 300 -9.22 -18.33 -11.41
CA GLU A 300 -8.14 -18.96 -12.17
C GLU A 300 -6.84 -19.06 -11.36
N GLU A 301 -6.47 -17.99 -10.66
CA GLU A 301 -5.26 -17.97 -9.81
C GLU A 301 -5.39 -18.88 -8.60
N PHE A 302 -6.55 -18.90 -7.93
CA PHE A 302 -6.84 -19.86 -6.87
C PHE A 302 -6.75 -21.30 -7.39
N SER A 303 -7.35 -21.60 -8.55
CA SER A 303 -7.30 -22.91 -9.18
C SER A 303 -5.86 -23.34 -9.51
N ASN A 304 -5.02 -22.41 -10.00
CA ASN A 304 -3.62 -22.68 -10.28
C ASN A 304 -2.83 -23.01 -9.00
N VAL A 305 -3.10 -22.31 -7.89
CA VAL A 305 -2.49 -22.62 -6.59
C VAL A 305 -2.93 -24.00 -6.10
N ASP A 306 -4.20 -24.35 -6.27
CA ASP A 306 -4.73 -25.66 -5.88
C ASP A 306 -4.11 -26.80 -6.71
N ILE A 307 -3.98 -26.61 -8.03
CA ILE A 307 -3.29 -27.56 -8.93
C ILE A 307 -1.82 -27.71 -8.53
N ALA A 308 -1.13 -26.60 -8.23
CA ALA A 308 0.27 -26.65 -7.79
C ALA A 308 0.41 -27.36 -6.44
N ALA A 309 -0.51 -27.11 -5.51
CA ALA A 309 -0.55 -27.78 -4.21
C ALA A 309 -0.82 -29.28 -4.35
N GLU A 310 -1.71 -29.70 -5.26
CA GLU A 310 -1.99 -31.12 -5.55
C GLU A 310 -0.78 -31.81 -6.18
N ALA A 311 -0.12 -31.16 -7.15
CA ALA A 311 1.10 -31.68 -7.76
C ALA A 311 2.22 -31.84 -6.72
N LEU A 312 2.42 -30.84 -5.86
CA LEU A 312 3.40 -30.91 -4.78
C LEU A 312 3.03 -31.96 -3.74
N SER A 313 1.75 -32.07 -3.37
CA SER A 313 1.26 -33.06 -2.43
C SER A 313 1.50 -34.47 -2.96
N THR A 314 1.24 -34.71 -4.25
CA THR A 314 1.48 -35.99 -4.91
C THR A 314 2.96 -36.35 -4.86
N ALA A 315 3.85 -35.42 -5.23
CA ALA A 315 5.29 -35.65 -5.19
C ALA A 315 5.79 -35.97 -3.75
N VAL A 316 5.32 -35.22 -2.75
CA VAL A 316 5.68 -35.45 -1.34
C VAL A 316 5.15 -36.80 -0.85
N ILE A 317 3.92 -37.16 -1.25
CA ILE A 317 3.31 -38.44 -0.89
C ILE A 317 4.08 -39.61 -1.50
N GLU A 318 4.37 -39.58 -2.79
CA GLU A 318 5.09 -40.64 -3.49
C GLU A 318 6.49 -40.85 -2.90
N ASP A 319 7.23 -39.78 -2.62
CA ASP A 319 8.60 -39.87 -2.11
C ASP A 319 8.68 -40.25 -0.62
N PHE A 320 7.77 -39.72 0.21
CA PHE A 320 7.95 -39.77 1.67
C PHE A 320 6.90 -40.61 2.42
N LEU A 321 5.67 -40.80 1.93
CA LEU A 321 4.68 -41.63 2.65
C LEU A 321 5.11 -43.09 2.80
N PRO A 322 5.68 -43.78 1.79
CA PRO A 322 6.17 -45.13 1.96
C PRO A 322 7.19 -45.24 3.11
N ILE A 323 8.06 -44.23 3.22
CA ILE A 323 9.12 -44.16 4.23
C ILE A 323 8.53 -43.87 5.62
N ILE A 324 7.67 -42.87 5.74
CA ILE A 324 7.05 -42.47 7.01
C ILE A 324 6.15 -43.58 7.55
N SER A 325 5.34 -44.21 6.70
CA SER A 325 4.47 -45.34 7.08
C SER A 325 5.30 -46.50 7.61
N ARG A 326 6.43 -46.81 6.96
CA ARG A 326 7.35 -47.87 7.36
C ARG A 326 8.09 -47.57 8.66
N VAL A 327 8.54 -46.33 8.85
CA VAL A 327 9.17 -45.90 10.11
C VAL A 327 8.16 -45.94 11.25
N LYS A 328 6.92 -45.51 11.03
CA LYS A 328 5.84 -45.54 12.03
C LYS A 328 5.41 -46.97 12.39
N SER A 329 5.31 -47.88 11.42
CA SER A 329 4.93 -49.28 11.69
C SER A 329 5.98 -50.00 12.53
N VAL A 330 7.26 -49.68 12.32
CA VAL A 330 8.38 -50.19 13.10
C VAL A 330 8.45 -49.57 14.50
N MET A 331 8.14 -48.27 14.64
CA MET A 331 8.22 -47.54 15.92
C MET A 331 7.01 -47.77 16.84
N SER A 332 5.89 -48.28 16.31
CA SER A 332 4.71 -48.56 17.13
C SER A 332 5.00 -49.74 18.07
N SER A 333 5.21 -49.43 19.35
CA SER A 333 5.62 -50.33 20.43
C SER A 333 4.62 -51.42 20.82
N ASN A 334 3.51 -51.57 20.10
CA ASN A 334 2.58 -52.67 20.31
C ASN A 334 2.96 -53.80 19.36
N GLY A 335 3.61 -54.82 19.92
CA GLY A 335 4.21 -55.92 19.18
C GLY A 335 3.29 -56.62 18.19
N SER A 336 3.26 -56.11 16.97
CA SER A 336 3.04 -56.93 15.78
C SER A 336 4.16 -57.97 15.78
N SER A 337 3.79 -59.24 15.72
CA SER A 337 4.67 -60.41 15.78
C SER A 337 6.04 -60.19 15.13
N LYS A 338 7.11 -60.62 15.82
CA LYS A 338 8.49 -60.78 15.31
C LYS A 338 8.57 -61.74 14.09
N GLY A 339 7.84 -61.46 13.02
CA GLY A 339 7.61 -62.40 11.93
C GLY A 339 7.29 -61.78 10.56
N GLU A 340 7.04 -60.48 10.44
CA GLU A 340 6.95 -59.86 9.12
C GLU A 340 8.33 -59.38 8.67
N ILE A 341 9.02 -60.25 7.92
CA ILE A 341 10.21 -59.87 7.15
C ILE A 341 9.79 -58.75 6.22
N SER A 342 10.28 -57.57 6.52
CA SER A 342 9.84 -56.36 5.85
C SER A 342 10.84 -56.01 4.78
N TYR A 343 10.41 -56.20 3.54
CA TYR A 343 11.18 -55.97 2.34
C TYR A 343 10.94 -54.54 1.84
N VAL A 344 12.00 -53.74 1.72
CA VAL A 344 11.93 -52.35 1.23
C VAL A 344 12.68 -52.24 -0.08
N LEU A 345 12.00 -51.76 -1.12
CA LEU A 345 12.59 -51.38 -2.39
C LEU A 345 12.46 -49.87 -2.56
N ILE A 346 13.59 -49.18 -2.65
CA ILE A 346 13.62 -47.73 -2.87
C ILE A 346 14.45 -47.47 -4.13
N ASP A 347 13.86 -46.78 -5.08
CA ASP A 347 14.54 -46.37 -6.31
C ASP A 347 14.68 -44.85 -6.37
N GLU A 348 15.92 -44.37 -6.48
CA GLU A 348 16.28 -42.94 -6.60
C GLU A 348 15.59 -42.00 -5.60
N ILE A 349 15.74 -42.26 -4.30
CA ILE A 349 15.19 -41.39 -3.25
C ILE A 349 15.69 -39.94 -3.37
N CYS A 350 14.80 -38.99 -3.07
CA CYS A 350 15.06 -37.55 -3.13
C CYS A 350 15.43 -37.04 -4.54
N ARG A 351 14.88 -37.66 -5.59
CA ARG A 351 15.02 -37.16 -6.96
C ARG A 351 14.42 -35.76 -7.09
N GLY A 352 15.10 -34.87 -7.82
CA GLY A 352 14.61 -33.51 -8.09
C GLY A 352 14.83 -32.48 -6.97
N THR A 353 15.45 -32.85 -5.84
CA THR A 353 15.89 -31.89 -4.81
C THR A 353 17.34 -31.44 -5.02
N GLU A 354 17.77 -30.45 -4.23
CA GLU A 354 19.18 -30.02 -4.17
C GLU A 354 20.08 -31.21 -3.79
N THR A 355 21.06 -31.54 -4.65
CA THR A 355 21.89 -32.76 -4.52
C THR A 355 22.52 -32.91 -3.14
N ALA A 356 23.02 -31.82 -2.54
CA ALA A 356 23.65 -31.86 -1.21
C ALA A 356 22.65 -32.20 -0.10
N LYS A 357 21.49 -31.53 -0.06
CA LYS A 357 20.45 -31.80 0.96
C LYS A 357 19.81 -33.16 0.75
N GLY A 358 19.50 -33.52 -0.50
CA GLY A 358 18.98 -34.83 -0.86
C GLY A 358 19.91 -35.96 -0.41
N THR A 359 21.23 -35.79 -0.59
CA THR A 359 22.25 -36.73 -0.12
C THR A 359 22.20 -36.92 1.40
N CYS A 360 22.13 -35.84 2.19
CA CYS A 360 22.04 -35.93 3.65
C CYS A 360 20.74 -36.61 4.13
N ILE A 361 19.60 -36.27 3.51
CA ILE A 361 18.30 -36.87 3.86
C ILE A 361 18.29 -38.37 3.52
N ALA A 362 18.72 -38.72 2.31
CA ALA A 362 18.84 -40.10 1.86
C ALA A 362 19.76 -40.91 2.77
N GLY A 363 20.93 -40.36 3.12
CA GLY A 363 21.88 -41.00 4.04
C GLY A 363 21.27 -41.26 5.42
N SER A 364 20.55 -40.29 5.99
CA SER A 364 19.86 -40.45 7.29
C SER A 364 18.77 -41.52 7.25
N ILE A 365 18.03 -41.61 6.13
CA ILE A 365 17.00 -42.65 5.93
C ILE A 365 17.63 -44.04 5.84
N ILE A 366 18.71 -44.19 5.06
CA ILE A 366 19.45 -45.46 4.93
C ILE A 366 19.98 -45.90 6.30
N GLU A 367 20.64 -45.00 7.04
CA GLU A 367 21.15 -45.28 8.38
C GLU A 367 20.03 -45.71 9.33
N ARG A 368 18.86 -45.08 9.25
CA ARG A 368 17.72 -45.47 10.09
C ARG A 368 17.16 -46.85 9.72
N LEU A 369 17.06 -47.17 8.43
CA LEU A 369 16.57 -48.46 7.95
C LEU A 369 17.51 -49.60 8.34
N ASP A 370 18.83 -49.38 8.26
CA ASP A 370 19.87 -50.31 8.69
C ASP A 370 19.80 -50.56 10.22
N ASN A 371 19.71 -49.51 11.03
CA ASN A 371 19.53 -49.59 12.49
C ASN A 371 18.28 -50.35 12.93
N VAL A 372 17.23 -50.33 12.12
CA VAL A 372 15.98 -51.05 12.37
C VAL A 372 16.07 -52.54 11.99
N GLY A 373 17.09 -52.94 11.22
CA GLY A 373 17.23 -54.30 10.71
C GLY A 373 16.27 -54.61 9.56
N CYS A 374 15.93 -53.61 8.74
CA CYS A 374 15.08 -53.80 7.56
C CYS A 374 15.83 -54.56 6.46
N ILE A 375 15.16 -55.47 5.74
CA ILE A 375 15.73 -56.10 4.54
C ILE A 375 15.31 -55.28 3.33
N GLY A 376 16.23 -54.89 2.45
CA GLY A 376 15.84 -54.09 1.30
C GLY A 376 16.94 -53.83 0.29
N ILE A 377 16.54 -53.26 -0.85
CA ILE A 377 17.42 -52.78 -1.92
C ILE A 377 17.14 -51.30 -2.12
N ILE A 378 18.20 -50.50 -2.14
CA ILE A 378 18.13 -49.05 -2.34
C ILE A 378 19.04 -48.71 -3.52
N SER A 379 18.48 -48.16 -4.60
CA SER A 379 19.23 -47.59 -5.72
C SER A 379 19.30 -46.07 -5.60
N THR A 380 20.44 -45.48 -5.98
CA THR A 380 20.65 -44.04 -5.91
C THR A 380 21.73 -43.55 -6.89
N HIS A 381 21.57 -42.34 -7.39
CA HIS A 381 22.60 -41.58 -8.12
C HIS A 381 23.32 -40.54 -7.25
N LEU A 382 22.99 -40.46 -5.96
CA LEU A 382 23.60 -39.54 -5.02
C LEU A 382 24.95 -40.10 -4.52
N HIS A 383 25.99 -39.97 -5.34
CA HIS A 383 27.33 -40.47 -5.01
C HIS A 383 27.88 -39.93 -3.68
N GLY A 384 27.46 -38.73 -3.26
CA GLY A 384 27.87 -38.14 -1.99
C GLY A 384 27.44 -38.95 -0.76
N ILE A 385 26.48 -39.88 -0.88
CA ILE A 385 26.07 -40.76 0.22
C ILE A 385 27.26 -41.59 0.72
N PHE A 386 28.16 -42.00 -0.18
CA PHE A 386 29.34 -42.79 0.18
C PHE A 386 30.42 -41.97 0.91
N ASP A 387 30.31 -40.65 0.90
CA ASP A 387 31.25 -39.73 1.55
C ASP A 387 30.70 -39.19 2.89
N LEU A 388 29.46 -39.53 3.24
CA LEU A 388 28.83 -39.16 4.52
C LEU A 388 29.32 -40.08 5.66
N PRO A 389 29.47 -39.56 6.90
CA PRO A 389 29.86 -40.34 8.06
C PRO A 389 28.67 -41.15 8.64
N LEU A 390 28.13 -42.09 7.85
CA LEU A 390 26.98 -42.94 8.23
C LEU A 390 27.43 -44.17 9.02
N SER A 391 26.65 -44.56 10.03
CA SER A 391 26.86 -45.76 10.85
C SER A 391 26.05 -46.94 10.29
N LEU A 392 26.60 -47.61 9.29
CA LEU A 392 25.97 -48.77 8.63
C LEU A 392 26.65 -50.08 9.07
N HIS A 393 25.87 -51.04 9.57
CA HIS A 393 26.38 -52.31 10.12
C HIS A 393 25.92 -53.55 9.36
N ASN A 394 24.78 -53.49 8.65
CA ASN A 394 24.23 -54.62 7.88
C ASN A 394 23.99 -54.25 6.40
N THR A 395 24.81 -53.37 5.83
CA THR A 395 24.64 -52.86 4.46
C THR A 395 25.80 -53.30 3.57
N ASP A 396 25.47 -53.96 2.45
CA ASP A 396 26.42 -54.30 1.39
C ASP A 396 26.29 -53.33 0.21
N PHE A 397 27.42 -52.84 -0.30
CA PHE A 397 27.43 -52.01 -1.51
C PHE A 397 27.54 -52.87 -2.76
N LYS A 398 26.59 -52.68 -3.68
CA LYS A 398 26.54 -53.36 -4.98
C LYS A 398 26.49 -52.35 -6.11
N ALA A 399 27.07 -52.71 -7.24
CA ALA A 399 27.04 -51.92 -8.47
C ALA A 399 26.68 -52.81 -9.66
N MET A 400 26.04 -52.23 -10.67
CA MET A 400 25.82 -52.95 -11.93
C MET A 400 27.14 -53.02 -12.70
N GLY A 401 27.54 -54.23 -13.08
CA GLY A 401 28.79 -54.50 -13.76
C GLY A 401 28.84 -53.86 -15.14
N THR A 402 30.04 -53.43 -15.52
CA THR A 402 30.33 -52.84 -16.82
C THR A 402 31.60 -53.44 -17.41
N GLU A 403 31.59 -53.68 -18.72
CA GLU A 403 32.76 -54.15 -19.47
C GLU A 403 33.17 -53.12 -20.51
N ILE A 404 34.47 -52.97 -20.73
CA ILE A 404 35.01 -52.07 -21.75
C ILE A 404 35.30 -52.90 -22.99
N ILE A 405 34.48 -52.73 -24.02
CA ILE A 405 34.65 -53.37 -25.34
C ILE A 405 34.85 -52.23 -26.35
N ASP A 406 35.95 -52.24 -27.09
CA ASP A 406 36.27 -51.24 -28.12
C ASP A 406 36.16 -49.78 -27.64
N ARG A 407 36.70 -49.49 -26.44
CA ARG A 407 36.63 -48.18 -25.77
C ARG A 407 35.22 -47.68 -25.44
N CYS A 408 34.20 -48.54 -25.57
CA CYS A 408 32.84 -48.29 -25.11
C CYS A 408 32.57 -49.10 -23.85
N ILE A 409 32.06 -48.44 -22.80
CA ILE A 409 31.58 -49.13 -21.62
C ILE A 409 30.19 -49.69 -21.96
N GLN A 410 30.03 -51.00 -21.81
CA GLN A 410 28.77 -51.71 -22.00
C GLN A 410 28.30 -52.28 -20.66
N PRO A 411 27.00 -52.17 -20.32
CA PRO A 411 26.47 -52.80 -19.12
C PRO A 411 26.47 -54.32 -19.30
N THR A 412 26.99 -55.05 -18.31
CA THR A 412 26.95 -56.52 -18.31
C THR A 412 25.64 -57.06 -17.73
N TRP A 413 24.82 -56.18 -17.14
CA TRP A 413 23.58 -56.50 -16.42
C TRP A 413 23.77 -57.51 -15.26
N LYS A 414 25.00 -57.63 -14.75
CA LYS A 414 25.34 -58.45 -13.59
C LYS A 414 25.55 -57.57 -12.37
N LEU A 415 24.94 -57.91 -11.24
CA LEU A 415 25.16 -57.23 -9.97
C LEU A 415 26.50 -57.68 -9.37
N MET A 416 27.41 -56.73 -9.13
CA MET A 416 28.77 -56.96 -8.64
C MET A 416 28.98 -56.25 -7.30
N ASP A 417 29.94 -56.73 -6.50
CA ASP A 417 30.36 -56.05 -5.27
C ASP A 417 31.08 -54.74 -5.58
N GLY A 418 30.75 -53.68 -4.84
CA GLY A 418 31.45 -52.39 -4.92
C GLY A 418 30.54 -51.19 -5.15
N ILE A 419 31.18 -50.03 -5.38
CA ILE A 419 30.54 -48.73 -5.58
C ILE A 419 30.87 -48.23 -6.98
N CYS A 420 29.85 -47.82 -7.73
CA CYS A 420 30.04 -47.14 -9.00
C CYS A 420 29.94 -45.62 -8.80
N ARG A 421 31.03 -44.89 -9.11
CA ARG A 421 31.08 -43.42 -9.11
C ARG A 421 31.10 -42.83 -10.53
N GLU A 422 31.07 -43.68 -11.55
CA GLU A 422 31.11 -43.26 -12.95
C GLU A 422 29.77 -43.48 -13.62
N SER A 423 29.21 -42.43 -14.22
CA SER A 423 27.98 -42.53 -15.00
C SER A 423 28.30 -42.76 -16.48
N LEU A 424 27.50 -43.59 -17.14
CA LEU A 424 27.53 -43.79 -18.60
C LEU A 424 27.04 -42.57 -19.39
N ALA A 425 26.64 -41.48 -18.72
CA ALA A 425 25.98 -40.32 -19.32
C ALA A 425 26.69 -39.77 -20.57
N PHE A 426 28.01 -39.56 -20.54
CA PHE A 426 28.74 -39.04 -21.70
C PHE A 426 28.76 -40.01 -22.89
N GLN A 427 28.83 -41.31 -22.62
CA GLN A 427 28.82 -42.33 -23.67
C GLN A 427 27.43 -42.54 -24.26
N THR A 428 26.40 -42.52 -23.42
CA THR A 428 25.01 -42.54 -23.87
C THR A 428 24.70 -41.33 -24.73
N ALA A 429 25.08 -40.12 -24.29
CA ALA A 429 24.92 -38.89 -25.08
C ALA A 429 25.59 -39.01 -26.47
N ARG A 430 26.80 -39.59 -26.53
CA ARG A 430 27.51 -39.85 -27.79
C ARG A 430 26.73 -40.81 -28.71
N LYS A 431 26.16 -41.88 -28.16
CA LYS A 431 25.34 -42.86 -28.90
C LYS A 431 24.03 -42.25 -29.42
N GLU A 432 23.40 -41.37 -28.65
CA GLU A 432 22.17 -40.65 -29.04
C GLU A 432 22.42 -39.50 -30.04
N GLY A 433 23.65 -39.35 -30.54
CA GLY A 433 23.97 -38.40 -31.62
C GLY A 433 24.45 -37.03 -31.17
N MET A 434 24.81 -36.83 -29.89
CA MET A 434 25.38 -35.55 -29.45
C MET A 434 26.75 -35.28 -30.11
N PRO A 435 27.00 -34.05 -30.60
CA PRO A 435 28.28 -33.70 -31.20
C PRO A 435 29.46 -33.90 -30.24
N ASP A 436 30.50 -34.59 -30.72
CA ASP A 436 31.70 -34.92 -29.92
C ASP A 436 32.38 -33.69 -29.30
N LEU A 437 32.27 -32.53 -29.95
CA LEU A 437 32.85 -31.28 -29.46
C LEU A 437 32.19 -30.82 -28.15
N ILE A 438 30.88 -31.04 -28.00
CA ILE A 438 30.14 -30.75 -26.75
C ILE A 438 30.53 -31.75 -25.66
N ILE A 439 30.62 -33.04 -26.01
CA ILE A 439 30.93 -34.10 -25.04
C ILE A 439 32.36 -33.93 -24.50
N ARG A 440 33.34 -33.67 -25.37
CA ARG A 440 34.73 -33.38 -24.94
C ARG A 440 34.80 -32.19 -23.99
N ARG A 441 34.05 -31.13 -24.28
CA ARG A 441 34.00 -29.96 -23.38
C ARG A 441 33.35 -30.29 -22.04
N ALA A 442 32.30 -31.10 -22.02
CA ALA A 442 31.65 -31.55 -20.79
C ALA A 442 32.57 -32.44 -19.94
N GLU A 443 33.35 -33.33 -20.57
CA GLU A 443 34.37 -34.16 -19.92
C GLU A 443 35.46 -33.28 -19.25
N GLU A 444 35.96 -32.25 -19.94
CA GLU A 444 36.90 -31.27 -19.37
C GLU A 444 36.35 -30.55 -18.13
N LEU A 445 35.09 -30.08 -18.21
CA LEU A 445 34.43 -29.37 -17.12
C LEU A 445 34.22 -30.27 -15.89
N TYR A 446 33.83 -31.53 -16.12
CA TYR A 446 33.64 -32.51 -15.05
C TYR A 446 34.96 -32.82 -14.31
N LEU A 447 36.06 -32.94 -15.05
CA LEU A 447 37.40 -33.13 -14.47
C LEU A 447 37.83 -31.93 -13.61
N ALA A 448 37.59 -30.70 -14.08
CA ALA A 448 37.91 -29.48 -13.33
C ALA A 448 37.07 -29.31 -12.05
N MET A 449 35.81 -29.73 -12.05
CA MET A 449 34.96 -29.73 -10.86
C MET A 449 35.42 -30.75 -9.81
N SER A 450 35.89 -31.91 -10.26
CA SER A 450 36.36 -33.01 -9.42
C SER A 450 37.74 -32.75 -8.78
N THR A 451 38.56 -31.89 -9.35
CA THR A 451 39.86 -31.48 -8.78
C THR A 451 39.71 -30.39 -7.71
N ASN A 452 38.77 -29.46 -7.89
CA ASN A 452 38.48 -28.41 -6.91
C ASN A 452 37.87 -28.94 -5.60
N SER A 453 37.10 -30.03 -5.64
CA SER A 453 36.53 -30.66 -4.44
C SER A 453 37.55 -31.41 -3.57
N LYS A 454 38.73 -31.76 -4.12
CA LYS A 454 39.83 -32.41 -3.37
C LYS A 454 40.77 -31.42 -2.67
N GLN A 455 40.77 -30.14 -3.04
CA GLN A 455 41.63 -29.12 -2.42
C GLN A 455 41.00 -28.47 -1.17
N THR A 456 39.67 -28.52 -1.02
CA THR A 456 38.97 -27.96 0.16
C THR A 456 39.06 -28.83 1.42
N SER A 457 39.52 -30.08 1.33
CA SER A 457 39.62 -31.00 2.47
C SER A 457 40.97 -30.99 3.21
N SER A 458 41.93 -30.14 2.81
CA SER A 458 43.28 -30.11 3.42
C SER A 458 43.66 -28.79 4.13
N ALA A 459 42.72 -27.86 4.32
CA ALA A 459 43.01 -26.55 4.92
C ALA A 459 41.95 -26.06 5.92
N VAL A 460 41.62 -26.84 6.95
CA VAL A 460 40.91 -26.32 8.15
C VAL A 460 41.46 -26.97 9.41
N HIS A 461 42.72 -26.67 9.73
CA HIS A 461 43.25 -26.80 11.09
C HIS A 461 44.14 -25.59 11.36
N HIS A 462 43.53 -24.50 11.85
CA HIS A 462 44.14 -23.61 12.82
C HIS A 462 43.06 -22.82 13.54
N GLU A 463 43.01 -23.01 14.85
CA GLU A 463 42.17 -22.32 15.83
C GLU A 463 42.39 -20.80 15.81
N ILE A 464 41.36 -20.03 16.17
CA ILE A 464 41.46 -18.96 17.18
C ILE A 464 40.11 -18.85 17.92
N SER A 465 40.29 -18.72 19.22
CA SER A 465 39.41 -18.84 20.38
C SER A 465 38.55 -17.61 20.73
N ILE A 466 37.31 -17.88 21.14
CA ILE A 466 36.53 -17.39 22.31
C ILE A 466 36.96 -16.08 23.00
N ALA A 467 36.01 -15.14 23.15
CA ALA A 467 35.76 -14.39 24.40
C ALA A 467 34.35 -13.73 24.42
N ASN A 468 33.74 -13.71 25.60
CA ASN A 468 32.31 -13.56 25.91
C ASN A 468 31.85 -12.10 26.22
N SER A 469 30.54 -11.85 26.22
CA SER A 469 29.75 -11.35 27.40
C SER A 469 28.30 -10.95 27.01
N THR A 470 27.28 -11.74 27.36
CA THR A 470 26.28 -11.56 28.46
C THR A 470 25.56 -10.21 28.56
N VAL A 471 24.23 -10.22 28.34
CA VAL A 471 23.20 -9.71 29.27
C VAL A 471 21.87 -10.48 29.07
N ASN A 472 21.31 -10.99 30.17
CA ASN A 472 19.99 -11.60 30.31
C ASN A 472 18.85 -10.58 30.26
N SER A 473 17.70 -10.95 29.69
CA SER A 473 16.40 -10.57 30.27
C SER A 473 15.28 -11.50 29.78
N LEU A 474 14.66 -12.17 30.75
CA LEU A 474 13.44 -12.96 30.65
C LEU A 474 12.28 -12.12 30.12
N VAL A 475 11.54 -12.63 29.14
CA VAL A 475 10.11 -12.29 28.96
C VAL A 475 9.36 -13.55 28.59
N GLU A 476 8.36 -13.84 29.41
CA GLU A 476 7.44 -14.97 29.39
C GLU A 476 6.63 -15.03 28.10
N LYS A 477 6.41 -16.27 27.61
CA LYS A 477 5.35 -16.58 26.64
C LYS A 477 3.98 -16.42 27.31
N PRO A 478 2.98 -15.83 26.64
CA PRO A 478 1.60 -16.20 26.86
C PRO A 478 1.09 -17.03 25.69
N ASN A 479 0.87 -18.32 25.97
CA ASN A 479 -0.14 -19.12 25.29
C ASN A 479 -1.51 -18.58 25.68
N TYR A 480 -2.30 -18.10 24.73
CA TYR A 480 -3.75 -18.25 24.78
C TYR A 480 -4.29 -18.48 23.37
N LEU A 481 -4.80 -19.70 23.15
CA LEU A 481 -5.86 -19.92 22.17
C LEU A 481 -6.95 -18.89 22.42
N ARG A 482 -7.23 -18.04 21.43
CA ARG A 482 -8.50 -17.33 21.36
C ARG A 482 -9.04 -17.48 19.94
N ASN A 483 -9.96 -18.42 19.79
CA ASN A 483 -10.95 -18.38 18.72
C ASN A 483 -11.70 -17.05 18.86
N GLY A 484 -11.25 -16.04 18.12
CA GLY A 484 -12.00 -14.82 17.91
C GLY A 484 -12.95 -15.07 16.76
N LEU A 485 -14.22 -15.30 17.10
CA LEU A 485 -15.31 -15.14 16.15
C LEU A 485 -15.27 -13.67 15.67
N GLU A 486 -14.84 -13.46 14.44
CA GLU A 486 -14.88 -12.15 13.79
C GLU A 486 -16.35 -11.71 13.67
N LEU A 487 -16.67 -10.57 14.27
CA LEU A 487 -18.02 -10.05 14.33
C LEU A 487 -18.35 -9.34 13.02
N GLN A 488 -19.41 -9.77 12.35
CA GLN A 488 -19.91 -9.19 11.10
C GLN A 488 -20.19 -7.68 11.25
N SER A 489 -19.84 -6.91 10.20
CA SER A 489 -20.00 -5.44 10.11
C SER A 489 -21.39 -4.91 10.55
N GLY A 490 -22.46 -5.70 10.37
CA GLY A 490 -23.81 -5.35 10.81
C GLY A 490 -24.05 -5.30 12.33
N SER A 491 -23.29 -6.08 13.12
CA SER A 491 -23.43 -6.13 14.59
C SER A 491 -22.81 -4.90 15.27
N PHE A 492 -21.74 -4.36 14.68
CA PHE A 492 -21.04 -3.17 15.19
C PHE A 492 -21.93 -1.91 15.14
N GLY A 493 -22.78 -1.79 14.13
CA GLY A 493 -23.74 -0.68 14.00
C GLY A 493 -24.84 -0.69 15.08
N LEU A 494 -25.29 -1.88 15.50
CA LEU A 494 -26.27 -2.04 16.58
C LEU A 494 -25.65 -1.69 17.95
N LEU A 495 -24.45 -2.22 18.22
CA LEU A 495 -23.68 -1.91 19.44
C LEU A 495 -23.44 -0.40 19.58
N ARG A 496 -23.09 0.27 18.48
CA ARG A 496 -22.89 1.73 18.44
C ARG A 496 -24.14 2.50 18.88
N LYS A 497 -25.32 2.16 18.32
CA LYS A 497 -26.59 2.82 18.68
C LYS A 497 -26.99 2.58 20.14
N GLU A 498 -26.71 1.40 20.65
CA GLU A 498 -26.98 1.06 22.05
C GLU A 498 -26.09 1.89 23.00
N ILE A 499 -24.78 1.93 22.74
CA ILE A 499 -23.84 2.75 23.50
C ILE A 499 -24.21 4.23 23.42
N GLU A 500 -24.54 4.74 22.22
CA GLU A 500 -24.97 6.11 22.01
C GLU A 500 -26.19 6.46 22.88
N SER A 501 -27.22 5.61 22.90
CA SER A 501 -28.41 5.78 23.73
C SER A 501 -28.10 5.77 25.23
N VAL A 502 -27.26 4.83 25.68
CA VAL A 502 -26.86 4.70 27.10
C VAL A 502 -26.03 5.90 27.54
N VAL A 503 -25.00 6.27 26.78
CA VAL A 503 -24.12 7.41 27.08
C VAL A 503 -24.93 8.71 27.09
N THR A 504 -25.81 8.91 26.11
CA THR A 504 -26.70 10.08 26.05
C THR A 504 -27.61 10.15 27.28
N THR A 505 -28.22 9.05 27.68
CA THR A 505 -29.14 8.99 28.83
C THR A 505 -28.41 9.31 30.14
N ILE A 506 -27.22 8.73 30.33
CA ILE A 506 -26.38 8.94 31.51
C ILE A 506 -25.95 10.41 31.61
N CYS A 507 -25.44 10.97 30.51
CA CYS A 507 -24.98 12.36 30.44
C CYS A 507 -26.14 13.34 30.64
N LYS A 508 -27.30 13.12 30.00
CA LYS A 508 -28.52 13.94 30.20
C LYS A 508 -28.94 13.98 31.66
N LYS A 509 -29.04 12.82 32.31
CA LYS A 509 -29.46 12.73 33.71
C LYS A 509 -28.52 13.49 34.65
N LYS A 510 -27.20 13.37 34.44
CA LYS A 510 -26.20 14.05 35.28
C LYS A 510 -26.15 15.54 35.03
N LEU A 511 -26.24 15.98 33.77
CA LEU A 511 -26.27 17.40 33.43
C LEU A 511 -27.53 18.06 34.02
N LEU A 512 -28.70 17.42 33.91
CA LEU A 512 -29.93 17.92 34.51
C LEU A 512 -29.81 18.10 36.04
N ASP A 513 -29.20 17.14 36.77
CA ASP A 513 -28.95 17.25 38.21
C ASP A 513 -28.00 18.41 38.57
N LEU A 514 -26.97 18.64 37.75
CA LEU A 514 -26.02 19.74 37.96
C LEU A 514 -26.66 21.12 37.69
N TYR A 515 -27.58 21.21 36.72
CA TYR A 515 -28.25 22.47 36.36
C TYR A 515 -29.46 22.81 37.24
N ASN A 516 -30.22 21.81 37.69
CA ASN A 516 -31.29 22.00 38.68
C ASN A 516 -30.76 22.59 40.00
N LYS A 517 -29.48 22.36 40.32
CA LYS A 517 -28.77 22.96 41.46
C LYS A 517 -28.28 24.41 41.21
N ARG A 518 -28.35 24.92 39.97
CA ARG A 518 -27.78 26.22 39.55
C ARG A 518 -28.78 27.24 38.98
N SER A 519 -30.08 26.92 38.94
CA SER A 519 -31.14 27.82 38.44
C SER A 519 -30.88 28.38 37.03
N ILE A 520 -30.59 27.50 36.06
CA ILE A 520 -30.44 27.86 34.63
C ILE A 520 -31.52 27.11 33.84
N SER A 521 -32.42 27.83 33.18
CA SER A 521 -33.62 27.31 32.51
C SER A 521 -33.45 26.99 31.01
N GLU A 522 -32.24 26.71 30.54
CA GLU A 522 -32.03 26.29 29.14
C GLU A 522 -32.05 24.76 29.04
N LEU A 523 -32.99 24.22 28.24
CA LEU A 523 -32.96 22.82 27.82
C LEU A 523 -31.67 22.58 27.02
N ILE A 524 -30.63 22.07 27.67
CA ILE A 524 -29.41 21.69 26.97
C ILE A 524 -29.67 20.33 26.31
N GLU A 525 -29.86 20.38 25.00
CA GLU A 525 -29.90 19.18 24.18
C GLU A 525 -28.51 18.54 24.19
N VAL A 526 -28.37 17.42 24.91
CA VAL A 526 -27.17 16.59 24.84
C VAL A 526 -27.20 15.84 23.52
N VAL A 527 -26.46 16.35 22.56
CA VAL A 527 -26.25 15.71 21.26
C VAL A 527 -25.00 14.83 21.37
N CYS A 528 -25.19 13.52 21.20
CA CYS A 528 -24.08 12.59 21.02
C CYS A 528 -23.82 12.47 19.53
N VAL A 529 -22.62 12.85 19.09
CA VAL A 529 -22.25 12.81 17.68
C VAL A 529 -21.21 11.72 17.50
N ALA A 530 -21.38 10.96 16.44
CA ALA A 530 -20.51 9.86 16.11
C ALA A 530 -19.59 10.24 14.93
N VAL A 531 -18.31 9.90 15.05
CA VAL A 531 -17.28 10.18 14.05
C VAL A 531 -16.67 8.84 13.62
N GLY A 532 -16.97 8.44 12.38
CA GLY A 532 -16.48 7.22 11.76
C GLY A 532 -14.98 7.26 11.42
N ALA A 533 -14.43 6.11 11.01
CA ALA A 533 -13.01 5.87 10.72
C ALA A 533 -12.30 6.97 9.91
N ARG A 534 -12.98 7.57 8.93
CA ARG A 534 -12.46 8.61 8.03
C ARG A 534 -13.29 9.89 8.09
N GLU A 535 -13.75 10.21 9.28
CA GLU A 535 -14.48 11.44 9.56
C GLU A 535 -13.74 12.25 10.61
N GLN A 536 -13.94 13.56 10.60
CA GLN A 536 -13.45 14.49 11.59
C GLN A 536 -14.63 15.11 12.35
N PRO A 537 -14.44 15.46 13.64
CA PRO A 537 -15.41 16.27 14.36
C PRO A 537 -15.64 17.63 13.66
N PRO A 538 -16.84 18.22 13.77
CA PRO A 538 -17.12 19.52 13.18
C PRO A 538 -16.23 20.63 13.79
N PRO A 539 -15.99 21.73 13.05
CA PRO A 539 -15.19 22.87 13.52
C PRO A 539 -15.71 23.48 14.83
N SER A 540 -17.01 23.34 15.11
CA SER A 540 -17.65 23.79 16.36
C SER A 540 -17.11 23.11 17.62
N THR A 541 -16.34 22.02 17.49
CA THR A 541 -15.68 21.33 18.61
C THR A 541 -14.36 21.98 19.04
N VAL A 542 -13.76 22.83 18.22
CA VAL A 542 -12.45 23.45 18.49
C VAL A 542 -12.53 24.33 19.73
N GLY A 543 -11.65 24.08 20.71
CA GLY A 543 -11.57 24.85 21.96
C GLY A 543 -12.70 24.58 22.96
N ARG A 544 -13.54 23.57 22.72
CA ARG A 544 -14.62 23.16 23.65
C ARG A 544 -14.22 21.88 24.39
N SER A 545 -14.50 21.84 25.69
CA SER A 545 -14.37 20.62 26.47
C SER A 545 -15.36 19.57 25.97
N SER A 546 -14.87 18.37 25.74
CA SER A 546 -15.64 17.24 25.21
C SER A 546 -15.29 15.96 25.97
N ILE A 547 -16.25 15.05 26.00
CA ILE A 547 -16.05 13.68 26.46
C ILE A 547 -16.25 12.80 25.24
N TYR A 548 -15.38 11.82 25.06
CA TYR A 548 -15.46 10.91 23.94
C TYR A 548 -15.34 9.45 24.40
N VAL A 549 -15.97 8.56 23.63
CA VAL A 549 -15.95 7.12 23.81
C VAL A 549 -15.45 6.51 22.51
N ILE A 550 -14.37 5.72 22.57
CA ILE A 550 -13.85 4.97 21.44
C ILE A 550 -14.34 3.53 21.56
N ILE A 551 -14.95 3.03 20.49
CA ILE A 551 -15.37 1.63 20.39
C ILE A 551 -14.27 0.87 19.64
N ARG A 552 -13.57 -0.03 20.34
CA ARG A 552 -12.51 -0.86 19.74
C ARG A 552 -13.10 -2.10 19.07
N ARG A 553 -12.32 -2.70 18.15
CA ARG A 553 -12.68 -3.98 17.50
C ARG A 553 -12.85 -5.15 18.47
N ASP A 554 -12.20 -5.11 19.64
CA ASP A 554 -12.37 -6.12 20.70
C ASP A 554 -13.58 -5.88 21.61
N SER A 555 -14.54 -5.04 21.17
CA SER A 555 -15.72 -4.60 21.91
C SER A 555 -15.42 -3.88 23.23
N LYS A 556 -14.16 -3.49 23.48
CA LYS A 556 -13.80 -2.68 24.64
C LYS A 556 -14.03 -1.21 24.37
N LEU A 557 -14.49 -0.51 25.40
CA LEU A 557 -14.70 0.92 25.37
C LEU A 557 -13.54 1.65 26.03
N TYR A 558 -13.05 2.69 25.37
CA TYR A 558 -12.15 3.67 25.97
C TYR A 558 -12.91 4.97 26.14
N ILE A 559 -12.91 5.53 27.36
CA ILE A 559 -13.55 6.81 27.66
C ILE A 559 -12.44 7.82 27.94
N GLY A 560 -12.58 9.04 27.43
CA GLY A 560 -11.67 10.12 27.74
C GLY A 560 -12.33 11.49 27.65
N GLN A 561 -11.65 12.48 28.20
CA GLN A 561 -11.99 13.90 28.02
C GLN A 561 -10.88 14.66 27.29
N THR A 562 -11.25 15.71 26.56
CA THR A 562 -10.29 16.58 25.87
C THR A 562 -10.89 17.94 25.55
N ASP A 563 -10.03 18.97 25.51
CA ASP A 563 -10.37 20.31 25.03
C ASP A 563 -9.96 20.50 23.54
N ASP A 564 -9.22 19.52 23.00
CA ASP A 564 -8.85 19.39 21.58
C ASP A 564 -9.25 17.99 21.10
N LEU A 565 -10.46 17.87 20.56
CA LEU A 565 -11.00 16.58 20.10
C LEU A 565 -10.33 16.12 18.81
N VAL A 566 -10.04 17.04 17.90
CA VAL A 566 -9.41 16.74 16.59
C VAL A 566 -8.00 16.18 16.79
N GLY A 567 -7.16 16.88 17.58
CA GLY A 567 -5.80 16.42 17.86
C GLY A 567 -5.78 15.11 18.65
N ARG A 568 -6.71 14.93 19.60
CA ARG A 568 -6.82 13.68 20.37
C ARG A 568 -7.24 12.50 19.50
N LEU A 569 -8.19 12.69 18.59
CA LEU A 569 -8.65 11.66 17.65
C LEU A 569 -7.50 11.25 16.71
N SER A 570 -6.79 12.23 16.14
CA SER A 570 -5.60 11.98 15.31
C SER A 570 -4.54 11.16 16.04
N ALA A 571 -4.26 11.48 17.31
CA ALA A 571 -3.31 10.74 18.14
C ALA A 571 -3.74 9.31 18.50
N HIS A 572 -5.04 8.99 18.51
CA HIS A 572 -5.50 7.61 18.64
C HIS A 572 -5.42 6.85 17.32
N ARG A 573 -5.82 7.48 16.21
CA ARG A 573 -5.78 6.87 14.87
C ARG A 573 -4.36 6.61 14.38
N SER A 574 -3.36 7.34 14.88
CA SER A 574 -1.96 7.08 14.58
C SER A 574 -1.41 5.79 15.21
N LYS A 575 -2.14 5.18 16.17
CA LYS A 575 -1.74 3.92 16.80
C LYS A 575 -2.16 2.73 15.96
N GLU A 576 -1.31 1.71 15.94
CA GLU A 576 -1.56 0.45 15.24
C GLU A 576 -2.87 -0.21 15.74
N GLY A 577 -3.72 -0.63 14.81
CA GLY A 577 -5.02 -1.25 15.10
C GLY A 577 -6.15 -0.27 15.47
N MET A 578 -5.89 1.04 15.54
CA MET A 578 -6.89 2.08 15.88
C MET A 578 -7.18 3.06 14.73
N GLN A 579 -6.64 2.80 13.54
CA GLN A 579 -6.79 3.65 12.36
C GLN A 579 -8.27 3.86 11.98
N ASP A 580 -9.07 2.80 12.05
CA ASP A 580 -10.51 2.83 11.73
C ASP A 580 -11.41 3.02 12.96
N ALA A 581 -10.85 3.51 14.07
CA ALA A 581 -11.61 3.65 15.31
C ALA A 581 -12.76 4.66 15.15
N THR A 582 -13.96 4.21 15.48
CA THR A 582 -15.15 5.07 15.57
C THR A 582 -15.22 5.66 16.97
N ILE A 583 -15.50 6.96 17.04
CA ILE A 583 -15.68 7.66 18.31
C ILE A 583 -17.09 8.21 18.43
N LEU A 584 -17.60 8.25 19.65
CA LEU A 584 -18.78 9.00 20.04
C LEU A 584 -18.31 10.15 20.91
N TYR A 585 -18.83 11.36 20.74
CA TYR A 585 -18.47 12.47 21.61
C TYR A 585 -19.68 13.32 22.01
N ILE A 586 -19.55 13.98 23.15
CA ILE A 586 -20.51 14.93 23.71
C ILE A 586 -19.76 16.20 24.12
N LEU A 587 -20.25 17.35 23.68
CA LEU A 587 -19.75 18.66 24.11
C LEU A 587 -20.28 19.01 25.50
N VAL A 588 -19.40 19.53 26.36
CA VAL A 588 -19.74 19.83 27.76
C VAL A 588 -19.23 21.21 28.18
N PRO A 589 -19.86 21.84 29.20
CA PRO A 589 -19.51 23.19 29.65
C PRO A 589 -18.29 23.13 30.58
N GLY A 590 -17.11 22.97 29.96
CA GLY A 590 -15.83 23.06 30.64
C GLY A 590 -15.30 21.76 31.24
N LYS A 591 -14.00 21.76 31.49
CA LYS A 591 -13.19 20.60 31.88
C LYS A 591 -13.61 19.94 33.20
N SER A 592 -14.07 20.71 34.17
CA SER A 592 -14.52 20.14 35.45
C SER A 592 -15.76 19.25 35.27
N ILE A 593 -16.68 19.61 34.38
CA ILE A 593 -17.87 18.81 34.10
C ILE A 593 -17.50 17.60 33.27
N ALA A 594 -16.59 17.77 32.30
CA ALA A 594 -16.03 16.68 31.51
C ALA A 594 -15.43 15.57 32.39
N CYS A 595 -14.62 15.93 33.39
CA CYS A 595 -13.96 14.99 34.31
C CYS A 595 -14.96 14.22 35.20
N GLN A 596 -16.00 14.92 35.69
CA GLN A 596 -17.05 14.28 36.49
C GLN A 596 -17.85 13.27 35.66
N LEU A 597 -18.16 13.60 34.41
CA LEU A 597 -18.91 12.73 33.52
C LEU A 597 -18.05 11.57 33.00
N GLU A 598 -16.76 11.77 32.71
CA GLU A 598 -15.80 10.71 32.40
C GLU A 598 -15.77 9.67 33.52
N THR A 599 -15.57 10.11 34.77
CA THR A 599 -15.57 9.23 35.95
C THR A 599 -16.90 8.50 36.10
N LEU A 600 -18.02 9.18 35.82
CA LEU A 600 -19.35 8.59 35.91
C LEU A 600 -19.57 7.51 34.85
N LEU A 601 -19.18 7.76 33.59
CA LEU A 601 -19.29 6.80 32.49
C LEU A 601 -18.42 5.56 32.75
N ILE A 602 -17.18 5.74 33.22
CA ILE A 602 -16.28 4.63 33.57
C ILE A 602 -16.91 3.69 34.61
N ASN A 603 -17.65 4.24 35.58
CA ASN A 603 -18.27 3.45 36.64
C ASN A 603 -19.63 2.84 36.24
N GLN A 604 -20.39 3.50 35.35
CA GLN A 604 -21.76 3.07 35.01
C GLN A 604 -21.85 2.17 33.78
N LEU A 605 -20.95 2.29 32.79
CA LEU A 605 -20.97 1.44 31.59
C LEU A 605 -20.74 -0.06 31.92
N PRO A 606 -19.81 -0.44 32.82
CA PRO A 606 -19.68 -1.84 33.24
C PRO A 606 -20.93 -2.41 33.90
N LEU A 607 -21.67 -1.58 34.67
CA LEU A 607 -22.94 -1.97 35.29
C LEU A 607 -24.07 -2.18 34.26
N LYS A 608 -23.88 -1.70 33.04
CA LYS A 608 -24.81 -1.84 31.91
C LYS A 608 -24.39 -2.93 30.91
N GLY A 609 -23.30 -3.66 31.19
CA GLY A 609 -22.85 -4.79 30.39
C GLY A 609 -21.79 -4.47 29.32
N PHE A 610 -21.11 -3.31 29.43
CA PHE A 610 -20.08 -2.86 28.48
C PHE A 610 -18.66 -2.83 29.04
#